data_AF-A0A537ZR77-F1
#
_entry.id   AF-A0A537ZR77-F1
#
_cell.length_a   1.000
_cell.length_b   1.000
_cell.length_c   1.000
_cell.angle_alpha   90.00
_cell.angle_beta   90.00
_cell.angle_gamma   90.00
#
_symmetry.space_group_name_H-M   'P 1'
#
loop_
_entity.id
_entity.type
_entity.pdbx_description
1 polymer ?
#
loop_
_entity_poly.entity_id
_entity_poly.type
_entity_poly.pdbx_seq_one_letter_code
_entity_poly.pdbx_strand_id
1 'polypeptide(L)'
;MEDQRVKRVVRTLWLGLLAAAITDALRNERTQGELFGFVPYDFRAPTVERLRARMWNPELDRLLTPHTFGVGWTVNLGRVARLAHLT
;
A
#
# COMPACT_ATOMS: atom_id res chain seq x y z
N MET A 1 12.10 -25.25 -9.56
CA MET A 1 12.69 -24.17 -10.39
C MET A 1 11.71 -23.01 -10.67
N GLU A 2 10.40 -23.23 -10.60
CA GLU A 2 9.36 -22.23 -10.91
C GLU A 2 9.31 -21.05 -9.91
N ASP A 3 9.43 -21.31 -8.61
CA ASP A 3 9.39 -20.29 -7.56
C ASP A 3 10.40 -19.15 -7.76
N GLN A 4 11.59 -19.47 -8.25
CA GLN A 4 12.65 -18.47 -8.42
C GLN A 4 12.39 -17.53 -9.60
N ARG A 5 11.68 -18.00 -10.63
CA ARG A 5 11.24 -17.11 -11.73
C ARG A 5 10.13 -16.19 -11.25
N VAL A 6 9.14 -16.74 -10.56
CA VAL A 6 8.01 -15.96 -10.03
C VAL A 6 8.50 -14.87 -9.07
N LYS A 7 9.32 -15.23 -8.07
CA LYS A 7 9.90 -14.27 -7.12
C LYS A 7 10.70 -13.17 -7.81
N ARG A 8 11.44 -13.52 -8.87
CA ARG A 8 12.21 -12.54 -9.65
C ARG A 8 11.30 -11.58 -10.40
N VAL A 9 10.28 -12.09 -11.08
CA VAL A 9 9.31 -11.26 -11.81
C VAL A 9 8.60 -10.32 -10.84
N VAL A 10 8.06 -10.84 -9.73
CA VAL A 10 7.40 -10.04 -8.70
C VAL A 10 8.32 -8.95 -8.16
N ARG A 11 9.58 -9.29 -7.83
CA ARG A 11 10.57 -8.32 -7.34
C ARG A 11 10.87 -7.25 -8.39
N THR A 12 11.05 -7.63 -9.66
CA THR A 12 11.33 -6.67 -10.74
C THR A 12 10.15 -5.70 -10.92
N LEU A 13 8.92 -6.21 -10.90
CA LEU A 13 7.71 -5.37 -10.97
C LEU A 13 7.63 -4.41 -9.78
N TRP A 14 7.87 -4.90 -8.57
CA TRP A 14 7.90 -4.07 -7.36
C TRP A 14 8.95 -2.97 -7.41
N LEU A 15 10.17 -3.29 -7.85
CA LEU A 15 11.24 -2.31 -8.01
C LEU A 15 10.90 -1.26 -9.08
N GLY A 16 10.25 -1.68 -10.17
CA GLY A 16 9.75 -0.77 -11.20
C GLY A 16 8.71 0.22 -10.64
N LEU A 17 7.72 -0.28 -9.88
CA LEU A 17 6.72 0.56 -9.22
C LEU A 17 7.35 1.52 -8.21
N LEU A 18 8.31 1.05 -7.42
CA LEU A 18 9.02 1.88 -6.46
C LEU A 18 9.80 3.02 -7.16
N ALA A 19 10.54 2.69 -8.22
CA ALA A 19 11.28 3.68 -9.00
C ALA A 19 10.35 4.70 -9.66
N ALA A 20 9.22 4.26 -10.21
CA ALA A 20 8.20 5.13 -10.80
C ALA A 20 7.60 6.07 -9.75
N ALA A 21 7.26 5.58 -8.55
CA ALA A 21 6.72 6.38 -7.46
C ALA A 21 7.71 7.44 -6.97
N ILE A 22 8.99 7.07 -6.79
CA ILE A 22 10.05 8.03 -6.41
C ILE A 22 10.23 9.08 -7.51
N THR A 23 10.22 8.66 -8.77
CA THR A 23 10.35 9.58 -9.91
C THR A 23 9.19 10.57 -9.96
N ASP A 24 7.96 10.11 -9.77
CA ASP A 24 6.78 10.98 -9.72
C ASP A 24 6.84 11.96 -8.54
N ALA A 25 7.16 11.45 -7.35
CA ALA A 25 7.31 12.25 -6.13
C ALA A 25 8.33 13.38 -6.29
N LEU A 26 9.50 13.07 -6.87
CA LEU A 26 10.56 14.05 -7.12
C LEU A 26 10.19 15.03 -8.23
N ARG A 27 9.59 14.57 -9.34
CA ARG A 27 9.22 15.44 -10.47
C ARG A 27 8.12 16.43 -10.13
N ASN A 28 7.17 16.02 -9.29
CA ASN A 28 6.01 16.84 -8.95
C ASN A 28 6.11 17.51 -7.57
N GLU A 29 7.23 17.34 -6.86
CA GLU A 29 7.45 17.81 -5.48
C GLU A 29 6.34 17.34 -4.51
N ARG A 30 5.89 16.09 -4.67
CA ARG A 30 4.82 15.50 -3.84
C ARG A 30 5.36 14.41 -2.95
N THR A 31 4.77 14.28 -1.76
CA THR A 31 5.10 13.21 -0.81
C THR A 31 4.14 12.03 -0.88
N GLN A 32 3.05 12.12 -1.64
CA GLN A 32 2.06 11.06 -1.82
C GLN A 32 1.38 11.21 -3.18
N GLY A 33 0.79 10.13 -3.69
CA GLY A 33 0.07 10.14 -4.96
C GLY A 33 -0.40 8.76 -5.36
N GLU A 34 -0.75 8.62 -6.64
CA GLU A 34 -1.24 7.37 -7.21
C GLU A 34 -0.67 7.18 -8.61
N LEU A 35 0.05 6.07 -8.83
CA LEU A 35 0.54 5.69 -10.14
C LEU A 35 -0.58 5.03 -10.94
N PHE A 36 -0.68 5.40 -12.21
CA PHE A 36 -1.61 4.82 -13.18
C PHE A 36 -3.10 4.88 -12.79
N GLY A 37 -3.47 5.70 -11.79
CA GLY A 37 -4.84 5.79 -11.29
C GLY A 37 -5.28 4.59 -10.45
N PHE A 38 -4.34 3.78 -9.94
CA PHE A 38 -4.70 2.71 -8.99
C PHE A 38 -3.64 2.35 -7.95
N VAL A 39 -2.32 2.50 -8.20
CA VAL A 39 -1.29 2.11 -7.23
C VAL A 39 -0.92 3.29 -6.34
N PRO A 40 -1.38 3.37 -5.08
CA PRO A 40 -1.08 4.51 -4.25
C PRO A 40 0.36 4.46 -3.73
N TYR A 41 0.93 5.61 -3.40
CA TYR A 41 2.18 5.71 -2.66
C TYR A 41 2.15 6.86 -1.65
N ASP A 42 2.90 6.72 -0.57
CA ASP A 42 3.00 7.71 0.51
C ASP A 42 4.40 7.65 1.13
N PHE A 43 5.19 8.71 1.01
CA PHE A 43 6.54 8.82 1.55
C PHE A 43 6.61 9.70 2.80
N ARG A 44 5.46 10.08 3.38
CA ARG A 44 5.43 10.80 4.66
C ARG A 44 5.74 9.85 5.80
N ALA A 45 6.45 10.33 6.82
CA ALA A 45 6.77 9.55 7.99
C ALA A 45 5.52 8.83 8.56
N PRO A 46 5.59 7.51 8.79
CA PRO A 46 4.49 6.79 9.39
C PRO A 46 4.31 7.24 10.84
N THR A 47 3.06 7.32 11.30
CA THR A 47 2.72 7.51 12.71
C THR A 47 1.90 6.32 13.19
N VAL A 48 1.97 6.03 14.49
CA VAL A 48 1.23 4.92 15.10
C VAL A 48 -0.28 5.12 14.92
N GLU A 49 -0.74 6.36 15.02
CA GLU A 49 -2.13 6.75 14.80
C GLU A 49 -2.57 6.43 13.38
N ARG A 50 -1.76 6.79 12.37
CA ARG A 50 -2.06 6.52 10.96
C ARG A 50 -2.04 5.03 10.66
N LEU A 51 -1.13 4.27 11.28
CA LEU A 51 -1.06 2.83 11.11
C LEU A 51 -2.32 2.15 11.64
N ARG A 52 -2.74 2.49 12.87
CA ARG A 52 -3.98 2.00 13.47
C ARG A 52 -5.19 2.36 12.63
N ALA A 53 -5.30 3.62 12.19
CA ALA A 53 -6.45 4.09 11.41
C ALA A 53 -6.58 3.43 10.03
N ARG A 54 -5.49 2.91 9.44
CA ARG A 54 -5.53 2.24 8.13
C ARG A 54 -5.63 0.72 8.20
N MET A 55 -4.99 0.12 9.21
CA MET A 55 -5.02 -1.34 9.39
C MET A 55 -6.20 -1.82 10.24
N TRP A 56 -6.75 -0.98 11.12
CA TRP A 56 -7.83 -1.35 12.03
C TRP A 56 -8.94 -0.30 11.99
N ASN A 57 -9.72 -0.31 10.91
CA ASN A 57 -10.90 0.55 10.75
C ASN A 57 -12.11 -0.29 10.32
N PRO A 58 -12.86 -0.87 11.29
CA PRO A 58 -14.00 -1.75 11.00
C PRO A 58 -15.17 -1.07 10.28
N GLU A 59 -15.28 0.25 10.40
CA GLU A 59 -16.31 1.07 9.76
C GLU A 59 -15.99 1.43 8.31
N LEU A 60 -14.72 1.31 7.90
CA LEU A 60 -14.33 1.56 6.52
C LEU A 60 -14.75 0.37 5.63
N ASP A 61 -15.58 0.64 4.62
CA ASP A 61 -16.07 -0.37 3.66
C ASP A 61 -15.01 -0.94 2.71
N ARG A 62 -13.73 -0.55 2.85
CA ARG A 62 -12.63 -1.01 2.00
C ARG A 62 -11.75 -2.02 2.72
N LEU A 63 -11.53 -3.17 2.07
CA LEU A 63 -10.59 -4.21 2.52
C LEU A 63 -9.13 -3.81 2.31
N LEU A 64 -8.85 -3.11 1.20
CA LEU A 64 -7.52 -2.61 0.88
C LEU A 64 -7.49 -1.10 1.12
N THR A 65 -6.53 -0.65 1.92
CA THR A 65 -6.27 0.76 2.17
C THR A 65 -4.89 1.13 1.62
N PRO A 66 -4.67 2.37 1.17
CA PRO A 66 -3.33 2.82 0.78
C PRO A 66 -2.30 2.59 1.89
N HIS A 67 -1.07 2.23 1.55
CA HIS A 67 -0.01 2.08 2.55
C HIS A 67 0.18 3.36 3.38
N THR A 68 0.57 3.20 4.64
CA THR A 68 0.97 4.34 5.50
C THR A 68 2.33 4.92 5.13
N PHE A 69 3.20 4.07 4.58
CA PHE A 69 4.50 4.46 4.06
C PHE A 69 4.94 3.48 2.95
N GLY A 70 5.44 3.98 1.83
CA GLY A 70 5.85 3.19 0.67
C GLY A 70 4.84 3.20 -0.47
N VAL A 71 4.88 2.17 -1.32
CA VAL A 71 4.03 2.02 -2.51
C VAL A 71 3.09 0.84 -2.28
N GLY A 72 1.84 0.92 -2.75
CA GLY A 72 0.85 -0.16 -2.72
C GLY A 72 -0.17 -0.08 -1.59
N TRP A 73 -0.77 -1.21 -1.26
CA TRP A 73 -1.92 -1.32 -0.37
C TRP A 73 -1.60 -2.14 0.87
N THR A 74 -2.26 -1.83 1.97
CA THR A 74 -2.31 -2.62 3.20
C THR A 74 -3.72 -3.18 3.39
N VAL A 75 -3.82 -4.22 4.21
CA VAL A 75 -5.10 -4.86 4.52
C VAL A 75 -5.71 -4.21 5.75
N ASN A 76 -6.98 -3.84 5.67
CA ASN A 76 -7.77 -3.41 6.80
C ASN A 76 -8.29 -4.63 7.58
N LEU A 77 -7.48 -5.08 8.54
CA LEU A 77 -7.79 -6.19 9.43
C LEU A 77 -9.07 -5.98 10.25
N GLY A 78 -9.38 -4.74 10.60
CA GLY A 78 -10.65 -4.43 11.30
C GLY A 78 -11.87 -4.77 10.44
N ARG A 79 -11.82 -4.48 9.13
CA ARG A 79 -12.87 -4.88 8.20
C ARG A 79 -12.94 -6.39 7.99
N VAL A 80 -11.78 -7.05 7.91
CA VAL A 80 -11.70 -8.52 7.81
C VAL A 80 -12.35 -9.18 9.03
N ALA A 81 -12.05 -8.69 10.25
CA ALA A 81 -12.64 -9.20 11.48
C ALA A 81 -14.17 -9.08 11.49
N ARG A 82 -14.70 -7.94 11.05
CA ARG A 82 -16.15 -7.71 10.92
C ARG A 82 -16.81 -8.66 9.92
N LEU A 83 -16.21 -8.86 8.74
CA LEU A 83 -16.71 -9.81 7.74
C LEU A 83 -16.64 -11.26 8.22
N ALA A 84 -15.69 -11.58 9.10
CA ALA A 84 -15.56 -12.88 9.72
C ALA A 84 -16.44 -13.04 10.98
N HIS A 85 -17.26 -12.05 11.34
CA HIS A 85 -18.08 -12.03 12.55
C HIS A 85 -17.30 -12.23 13.86
N LEU A 86 -16.05 -11.73 13.91
CA LEU A 86 -15.18 -11.82 15.08
C LEU A 86 -15.29 -10.60 16.02
N THR A 87 -16.01 -9.56 15.59
CA THR A 87 -16.24 -8.28 16.28
C THR A 87 -17.60 -7.75 15.89
#